data_AF-A0AAN8H517-F1
#
_entry.id   AF-A0AAN8H517-F1
#
_cell.length_a   1.000
_cell.length_b   1.000
_cell.length_c   1.000
_cell.angle_alpha   90.00
_cell.angle_beta   90.00
_cell.angle_gamma   90.00
#
_symmetry.space_group_name_H-M   'P 1'
#
loop_
_entity.id
_entity.type
_entity.pdbx_description
1 polymer ?
#
loop_
_entity_poly.entity_id
_entity_poly.type
_entity_poly.pdbx_seq_one_letter_code
_entity_poly.pdbx_strand_id
1 'polypeptide(L)'
;MQKIPGEPAGVPDPLGRDILPLKDVTSLLALEKRVREEADLQNKMITALSVIGGLDVKDCVWRVMKHCFTNSLAKQLNWRGINGKTAFHRLQLKDVITGTVRNNRLTATATDQEVESYIQKWLHLAGDRDGGRREREERRRAVQETCLQDSHGPSRGGR
;
A
#
# COMPACT_ATOMS: atom_id res chain seq x y z
N MET A 1 -1.54 -47.66 27.49
CA MET A 1 -0.27 -47.06 27.00
C MET A 1 -0.33 -47.17 25.49
N GLN A 2 -0.38 -46.15 24.63
CA GLN A 2 0.22 -44.80 24.52
C GLN A 2 -0.83 -43.94 23.74
N LYS A 3 -1.27 -42.70 24.06
CA LYS A 3 -0.68 -41.34 24.17
C LYS A 3 -0.05 -40.75 22.88
N ILE A 4 -0.92 -40.17 22.01
CA ILE A 4 -0.93 -38.89 21.20
C ILE A 4 0.41 -38.19 20.80
N PRO A 5 0.48 -37.37 19.71
CA PRO A 5 -0.56 -36.43 19.22
C PRO A 5 -0.75 -36.35 17.69
N GLY A 6 -1.97 -36.08 17.21
CA GLY A 6 -2.42 -34.70 17.08
C GLY A 6 -1.91 -34.14 15.75
N GLU A 7 -2.54 -34.59 14.67
CA GLU A 7 -2.38 -33.96 13.36
C GLU A 7 -2.84 -32.50 13.52
N PRO A 8 -1.96 -31.49 13.30
CA PRO A 8 -2.40 -30.12 13.36
C PRO A 8 -3.39 -29.96 12.21
N ALA A 9 -4.65 -29.75 12.56
CA ALA A 9 -5.68 -29.26 11.65
C ALA A 9 -5.00 -28.26 10.72
N GLY A 10 -4.83 -28.67 9.46
CA GLY A 10 -4.27 -27.79 8.44
C GLY A 10 -5.13 -26.55 8.48
N VAL A 11 -4.57 -25.46 9.02
CA VAL A 11 -5.21 -24.16 9.03
C VAL A 11 -5.65 -23.97 7.59
N PRO A 12 -6.97 -23.96 7.28
CA PRO A 12 -7.40 -23.79 5.92
C PRO A 12 -6.81 -22.46 5.50
N ASP A 13 -5.92 -22.48 4.51
CA ASP A 13 -5.28 -21.29 3.98
C ASP A 13 -6.40 -20.30 3.63
N PRO A 14 -6.67 -19.28 4.47
CA PRO A 14 -7.95 -18.59 4.41
C PRO A 14 -8.08 -17.74 3.15
N LEU A 15 -6.95 -17.51 2.47
CA LEU A 15 -6.82 -16.61 1.34
C LEU A 15 -6.43 -17.31 0.06
N GLY A 16 -5.89 -18.53 0.11
CA GLY A 16 -5.17 -19.08 -1.03
C GLY A 16 -3.94 -18.21 -1.28
N ARG A 17 -2.75 -18.75 -1.01
CA ARG A 17 -1.44 -18.09 -1.11
C ARG A 17 -1.14 -17.27 -2.38
N ASP A 18 -2.01 -17.26 -3.39
CA ASP A 18 -1.80 -16.63 -4.70
C ASP A 18 -2.51 -15.27 -4.89
N ILE A 19 -3.27 -14.75 -3.92
CA ILE A 19 -3.99 -13.48 -4.10
C ILE A 19 -3.09 -12.25 -3.91
N LEU A 20 -2.11 -12.32 -3.01
CA LEU A 20 -1.25 -11.19 -2.64
C LEU A 20 0.21 -11.46 -3.05
N PRO A 21 0.99 -10.43 -3.42
CA PRO A 21 0.62 -9.02 -3.51
C PRO A 21 -0.16 -8.69 -4.79
N LEU A 22 -1.10 -7.75 -4.68
CA LEU A 22 -1.86 -7.24 -5.82
C LEU A 22 -0.98 -6.40 -6.75
N LYS A 23 -1.07 -6.67 -8.05
CA LYS A 23 -0.18 -6.10 -9.09
C LYS A 23 -0.82 -4.96 -9.88
N ASP A 24 -2.14 -4.97 -9.98
CA ASP A 24 -2.92 -4.11 -10.86
C ASP A 24 -4.30 -3.79 -10.27
N VAL A 25 -4.97 -2.78 -10.84
CA VAL A 25 -6.27 -2.29 -10.38
C VAL A 25 -7.39 -3.30 -10.63
N THR A 26 -7.28 -4.16 -11.66
CA THR A 26 -8.29 -5.17 -11.95
C THR A 26 -8.33 -6.23 -10.85
N SER A 27 -7.16 -6.75 -10.46
CA SER A 27 -6.99 -7.69 -9.35
C SER A 27 -7.47 -7.08 -8.02
N LEU A 28 -7.21 -5.78 -7.80
CA LEU A 28 -7.71 -5.03 -6.65
C LEU A 28 -9.23 -5.00 -6.61
N LEU A 29 -9.89 -4.61 -7.70
CA LEU A 29 -11.35 -4.52 -7.78
C LEU A 29 -12.02 -5.89 -7.68
N ALA A 30 -11.39 -6.94 -8.22
CA ALA A 30 -11.85 -8.31 -8.07
C ALA A 30 -11.81 -8.75 -6.60
N LEU A 31 -10.72 -8.47 -5.88
CA LEU A 31 -10.64 -8.76 -4.45
C LEU A 31 -11.68 -7.95 -3.65
N GLU A 32 -11.84 -6.67 -3.96
CA GLU A 32 -12.84 -5.81 -3.32
C GLU A 32 -14.28 -6.31 -3.49
N LYS A 33 -14.61 -6.79 -4.68
CA LYS A 33 -15.89 -7.44 -4.95
C LYS A 33 -16.07 -8.69 -4.09
N ARG A 34 -15.05 -9.56 -4.03
CA ARG A 34 -15.08 -10.77 -3.21
C ARG A 34 -15.23 -10.46 -1.72
N VAL A 35 -14.50 -9.47 -1.19
CA VAL A 35 -14.61 -9.05 0.22
C VAL A 35 -16.03 -8.56 0.54
N ARG A 36 -16.73 -7.97 -0.44
CA ARG A 36 -18.12 -7.53 -0.28
C ARG A 36 -19.13 -8.68 -0.34
N GLU A 37 -18.89 -9.68 -1.19
CA GLU A 37 -19.83 -10.78 -1.44
C GLU A 37 -19.64 -11.95 -0.46
N GLU A 38 -18.40 -12.23 -0.06
CA GLU A 38 -18.03 -13.30 0.87
C GLU A 38 -17.95 -12.75 2.31
N ALA A 39 -19.03 -12.94 3.09
CA ALA A 39 -19.14 -12.37 4.44
C ALA A 39 -17.95 -12.70 5.38
N ASP A 40 -17.35 -13.88 5.25
CA ASP A 40 -16.24 -14.31 6.10
C ASP A 40 -14.85 -13.92 5.58
N LEU A 41 -14.74 -13.49 4.31
CA LEU A 41 -13.44 -13.25 3.68
C LEU A 41 -12.70 -12.09 4.36
N GLN A 42 -13.42 -11.05 4.79
CA GLN A 42 -12.83 -9.94 5.53
C GLN A 42 -12.13 -10.41 6.81
N ASN A 43 -12.82 -11.22 7.62
CA ASN A 43 -12.27 -11.75 8.88
C ASN A 43 -11.11 -12.72 8.62
N LYS A 44 -11.24 -13.58 7.61
CA LYS A 44 -10.16 -14.48 7.16
C LYS A 44 -8.90 -13.71 6.76
N MET A 45 -9.07 -12.61 6.03
CA MET A 45 -7.96 -11.71 5.67
C MET A 45 -7.32 -11.07 6.89
N ILE A 46 -8.13 -10.55 7.80
CA ILE A 46 -7.63 -9.97 9.05
C ILE A 46 -6.80 -10.99 9.80
N THR A 47 -7.32 -12.20 10.03
CA THR A 47 -6.61 -13.26 10.76
C THR A 47 -5.31 -13.65 10.06
N ALA A 48 -5.33 -13.84 8.74
CA ALA A 48 -4.15 -14.23 7.98
C ALA A 48 -3.06 -13.13 7.99
N LEU A 49 -3.43 -11.87 7.78
CA LEU A 49 -2.50 -10.74 7.76
C LEU A 49 -1.97 -10.38 9.15
N SER A 50 -2.70 -10.72 10.22
CA SER A 50 -2.29 -10.42 11.60
C SER A 50 -0.98 -11.09 12.00
N VAL A 51 -0.62 -12.20 11.33
CA VAL A 51 0.65 -12.91 11.55
C VAL A 51 1.87 -12.06 11.18
N ILE A 52 1.71 -11.04 10.32
CA ILE A 52 2.78 -10.11 9.94
C ILE A 52 3.30 -9.32 11.15
N GLY A 53 2.39 -8.96 12.08
CA GLY A 53 2.70 -8.18 13.27
C GLY A 53 3.24 -6.78 12.99
N GLY A 54 3.94 -6.23 13.98
CA GLY A 54 4.55 -4.90 13.95
C GLY A 54 4.81 -4.39 15.37
N LEU A 55 5.80 -3.52 15.53
CA LEU A 55 6.16 -2.97 16.84
C LEU A 55 5.25 -1.82 17.29
N ASP A 56 4.72 -1.07 16.32
CA ASP A 56 3.80 0.05 16.52
C ASP A 56 2.81 0.15 15.35
N VAL A 57 1.88 1.10 15.43
CA VAL A 57 0.80 1.30 14.42
C VAL A 57 1.39 1.55 13.03
N LYS A 58 2.44 2.37 12.95
CA LYS A 58 3.08 2.72 11.69
C LYS A 58 3.73 1.50 11.06
N ASP A 59 4.55 0.77 11.81
CA ASP A 59 5.26 -0.42 11.35
C ASP A 59 4.27 -1.50 10.92
N CYS A 60 3.21 -1.73 11.70
CA CYS A 60 2.17 -2.69 11.35
C CYS A 60 1.47 -2.32 10.03
N VAL A 61 0.99 -1.08 9.90
CA VAL A 61 0.38 -0.59 8.63
C VAL A 61 1.35 -0.76 7.46
N TRP A 62 2.61 -0.36 7.63
CA TRP A 62 3.58 -0.36 6.54
C TRP A 62 3.93 -1.78 6.07
N ARG A 63 4.06 -2.73 7.01
CA ARG A 63 4.30 -4.14 6.69
C ARG A 63 3.11 -4.78 6.01
N VAL A 64 1.89 -4.56 6.51
CA VAL A 64 0.66 -5.07 5.90
C VAL A 64 0.49 -4.50 4.49
N MET A 65 0.65 -3.18 4.31
CA MET A 65 0.56 -2.55 2.98
C MET A 65 1.58 -3.11 2.00
N LYS A 66 2.83 -3.36 2.44
CA LYS A 66 3.88 -3.96 1.61
C LYS A 66 3.57 -5.41 1.23
N HIS A 67 2.87 -6.14 2.09
CA HIS A 67 2.42 -7.49 1.80
C HIS A 67 1.23 -7.51 0.83
N CYS A 68 0.31 -6.55 0.94
CA CYS A 68 -0.90 -6.50 0.13
C CYS A 68 -0.68 -5.93 -1.28
N PHE A 69 0.22 -4.97 -1.45
CA PHE A 69 0.35 -4.20 -2.69
C PHE A 69 1.77 -4.17 -3.23
N THR A 70 1.90 -4.39 -4.53
CA THR A 70 3.12 -4.04 -5.26
C THR A 70 3.30 -2.51 -5.35
N ASN A 71 4.53 -2.05 -5.55
CA ASN A 71 4.78 -0.61 -5.69
C ASN A 71 4.16 -0.04 -6.99
N SER A 72 4.09 -0.84 -8.06
CA SER A 72 3.42 -0.49 -9.32
C SER A 72 1.94 -0.20 -9.12
N LEU A 73 1.25 -1.03 -8.34
CA LEU A 73 -0.14 -0.77 -7.96
C LEU A 73 -0.24 0.43 -7.02
N ALA A 74 0.61 0.52 -5.99
CA ALA A 74 0.59 1.62 -5.03
C ALA A 74 0.69 3.00 -5.71
N LYS A 75 1.47 3.14 -6.78
CA LYS A 75 1.58 4.37 -7.58
C LYS A 75 0.26 4.78 -8.27
N GLN A 76 -0.64 3.84 -8.52
CA GLN A 76 -1.96 4.06 -9.14
C GLN A 76 -3.06 4.38 -8.13
N LEU A 77 -2.75 4.34 -6.83
CA LEU A 77 -3.69 4.59 -5.75
C LEU A 77 -3.37 5.93 -5.07
N ASN A 78 -4.38 6.59 -4.53
CA ASN A 78 -4.20 7.58 -3.48
C ASN A 78 -5.43 7.58 -2.58
N TRP A 79 -5.39 8.32 -1.47
CA TRP A 79 -6.48 8.29 -0.50
C TRP A 79 -7.81 8.73 -1.11
N ARG A 80 -7.85 9.90 -1.80
CA ARG A 80 -9.08 10.55 -2.26
C ARG A 80 -9.58 10.08 -3.64
N GLY A 81 -8.73 9.48 -4.47
CA GLY A 81 -8.97 9.15 -5.88
C GLY A 81 -8.76 10.31 -6.86
N ILE A 82 -7.87 11.25 -6.58
CA ILE A 82 -7.65 12.43 -7.43
C ILE A 82 -6.66 12.11 -8.55
N ASN A 83 -6.72 12.84 -9.67
CA ASN A 83 -5.84 12.72 -10.85
C ASN A 83 -5.90 11.34 -11.53
N GLY A 84 -7.11 10.78 -11.67
CA GLY A 84 -7.33 9.49 -12.34
C GLY A 84 -6.86 8.27 -11.56
N LYS A 85 -6.49 8.42 -10.28
CA LYS A 85 -6.08 7.32 -9.39
C LYS A 85 -7.29 6.74 -8.66
N THR A 86 -7.21 5.48 -8.26
CA THR A 86 -8.29 4.84 -7.49
C THR A 86 -8.31 5.36 -6.04
N ALA A 87 -9.51 5.65 -5.54
CA ALA A 87 -9.74 6.16 -4.19
C ALA A 87 -9.64 5.05 -3.13
N PHE A 88 -8.56 5.03 -2.36
CA PHE A 88 -8.32 4.00 -1.35
C PHE A 88 -9.34 4.02 -0.21
N HIS A 89 -9.81 5.20 0.21
CA HIS A 89 -10.78 5.33 1.32
C HIS A 89 -12.14 4.67 1.05
N ARG A 90 -12.44 4.32 -0.21
CA ARG A 90 -13.70 3.66 -0.59
C ARG A 90 -13.58 2.13 -0.64
N LEU A 91 -12.37 1.62 -0.46
CA LEU A 91 -12.06 0.19 -0.56
C LEU A 91 -12.29 -0.48 0.81
N GLN A 92 -12.88 -1.67 0.80
CA GLN A 92 -13.05 -2.55 1.97
C GLN A 92 -11.70 -3.00 2.54
N LEU A 93 -10.66 -3.03 1.72
CA LEU A 93 -9.28 -3.27 2.16
C LEU A 93 -8.84 -2.30 3.26
N LYS A 94 -9.39 -1.08 3.35
CA LYS A 94 -9.09 -0.17 4.46
C LYS A 94 -9.50 -0.80 5.80
N ASP A 95 -10.67 -1.43 5.84
CA ASP A 95 -11.24 -2.02 7.05
C ASP A 95 -10.53 -3.33 7.38
N VAL A 96 -10.11 -4.09 6.37
CA VAL A 96 -9.21 -5.25 6.54
C VAL A 96 -7.88 -4.83 7.19
N ILE A 97 -7.25 -3.75 6.70
CA ILE A 97 -5.98 -3.29 7.25
C ILE A 97 -6.16 -2.76 8.67
N THR A 98 -7.20 -1.95 8.92
CA THR A 98 -7.51 -1.46 10.27
C THR A 98 -7.77 -2.60 11.25
N GLY A 99 -8.55 -3.60 10.84
CA GLY A 99 -8.79 -4.81 11.63
C GLY A 99 -7.51 -5.60 11.91
N THR A 100 -6.64 -5.74 10.90
CA THR A 100 -5.33 -6.40 11.04
C THR A 100 -4.44 -5.68 12.06
N VAL A 101 -4.38 -4.35 11.99
CA VAL A 101 -3.59 -3.55 12.93
C VAL A 101 -4.13 -3.66 14.34
N ARG A 102 -5.46 -3.63 14.53
CA ARG A 102 -6.07 -3.76 15.86
C ARG A 102 -5.99 -5.17 16.43
N ASN A 103 -5.81 -6.20 15.60
CA ASN A 103 -5.63 -7.56 16.08
C ASN A 103 -4.24 -7.82 16.67
N ASN A 104 -3.28 -6.91 16.45
CA ASN A 104 -2.00 -6.94 17.14
C ASN A 104 -2.15 -6.31 18.54
N ARG A 105 -1.75 -7.07 19.57
CA ARG A 105 -1.83 -6.66 20.99
C ARG A 105 -1.18 -5.30 21.27
N LEU A 106 -0.12 -4.95 20.54
CA LEU A 106 0.60 -3.67 20.74
C LEU A 106 -0.15 -2.46 20.18
N THR A 107 -1.10 -2.69 19.28
CA THR A 107 -1.78 -1.64 18.49
C THR A 107 -3.30 -1.77 18.53
N ALA A 108 -3.84 -2.52 19.50
CA ALA A 108 -5.27 -2.79 19.64
C ALA A 108 -6.13 -1.52 19.82
N THR A 109 -5.56 -0.46 20.43
CA THR A 109 -6.24 0.81 20.68
C THR A 109 -6.08 1.82 19.55
N ALA A 110 -5.44 1.47 18.43
CA ALA A 110 -5.20 2.38 17.32
C ALA A 110 -6.53 2.92 16.78
N THR A 111 -6.66 4.23 16.66
CA THR A 111 -7.85 4.89 16.10
C THR A 111 -7.88 4.75 14.57
N ASP A 112 -9.06 4.89 13.97
CA ASP A 112 -9.18 4.88 12.50
C ASP A 112 -8.30 6.00 11.91
N GLN A 113 -8.36 7.19 12.50
CA GLN A 113 -7.58 8.35 12.07
C GLN A 113 -6.07 8.08 12.05
N GLU A 114 -5.52 7.39 13.07
CA GLU A 114 -4.09 7.05 13.12
C GLU A 114 -3.72 6.07 12.01
N VAL A 115 -4.48 4.98 11.86
CA VAL A 115 -4.25 3.97 10.82
C VAL A 115 -4.34 4.59 9.43
N GLU A 116 -5.42 5.34 9.16
CA GLU A 116 -5.63 6.03 7.90
C GLU A 116 -4.50 7.01 7.59
N SER A 117 -4.01 7.76 8.59
CA SER A 117 -2.89 8.69 8.39
C SER A 117 -1.62 7.97 7.90
N TYR A 118 -1.36 6.76 8.40
CA TYR A 118 -0.20 5.96 7.98
C TYR A 118 -0.42 5.30 6.62
N ILE A 119 -1.63 4.88 6.28
CA ILE A 119 -1.99 4.41 4.94
C ILE A 119 -1.78 5.53 3.92
N GLN A 120 -2.30 6.73 4.21
CA GLN A 120 -2.13 7.92 3.36
C GLN A 120 -0.66 8.24 3.11
N LYS A 121 0.16 8.29 4.17
CA LYS A 121 1.61 8.51 4.07
C LYS A 121 2.28 7.41 3.25
N TRP A 122 1.91 6.14 3.45
CA TRP A 122 2.47 5.03 2.71
C TRP A 122 2.14 5.12 1.21
N LEU A 123 0.92 5.48 0.84
CA LEU A 123 0.53 5.66 -0.57
C LEU A 123 1.21 6.89 -1.20
N HIS A 124 1.31 7.99 -0.46
CA HIS A 124 1.98 9.21 -0.92
C HIS A 124 3.46 8.94 -1.28
N LEU A 125 4.14 8.14 -0.47
CA LEU A 125 5.55 7.79 -0.66
C LEU A 125 5.78 6.72 -1.74
N ALA A 126 4.75 6.14 -2.36
CA ALA A 126 4.91 5.08 -3.37
C ALA A 126 5.73 5.53 -4.59
N GLY A 127 5.63 6.81 -4.95
CA GLY A 127 6.44 7.41 -6.01
C GLY A 127 7.94 7.46 -5.71
N ASP A 128 8.33 7.46 -4.44
CA ASP A 128 9.72 7.70 -4.00
C ASP A 128 10.52 6.41 -3.83
N ARG A 129 9.85 5.27 -3.63
CA ARG A 129 10.46 3.99 -3.23
C ARG A 129 11.44 3.39 -4.25
N ASP A 130 11.21 3.61 -5.54
CA ASP A 130 12.05 3.07 -6.62
C ASP A 130 12.98 4.14 -7.21
N GLY A 131 13.48 5.08 -6.40
CA GLY A 131 14.37 6.13 -6.88
C GLY A 131 13.66 7.34 -7.50
N GLY A 132 12.32 7.43 -7.43
CA GLY A 132 11.58 8.56 -7.98
C GLY A 132 11.89 9.91 -7.32
N ARG A 133 12.46 9.92 -6.10
CA ARG A 133 13.02 11.15 -5.52
C ARG A 133 14.20 11.67 -6.34
N ARG A 134 15.15 10.77 -6.66
CA ARG A 134 16.34 11.08 -7.46
C ARG A 134 15.95 11.54 -8.86
N GLU A 135 15.02 10.84 -9.51
CA GLU A 135 14.54 11.21 -10.86
C GLU A 135 13.87 12.60 -10.87
N ARG A 136 13.11 12.96 -9.82
CA ARG A 136 12.52 14.31 -9.71
C ARG A 136 13.56 15.38 -9.45
N GLU A 137 14.59 15.08 -8.66
CA GLU A 137 15.71 15.99 -8.44
C GLU A 137 16.51 16.21 -9.72
N GLU A 138 16.82 15.14 -10.47
CA GLU A 138 17.49 15.21 -11.77
C GLU A 138 16.65 16.00 -12.78
N ARG A 139 15.34 15.77 -12.83
CA ARG A 139 14.42 16.53 -13.69
C ARG A 139 14.35 18.01 -13.31
N ARG A 140 14.33 18.33 -12.01
CA ARG A 140 14.37 19.72 -11.53
C ARG A 140 15.67 20.41 -11.91
N ARG A 141 16.81 19.73 -11.75
CA ARG A 141 18.13 20.24 -12.15
C ARG A 141 18.19 20.48 -13.65
N ALA A 142 17.74 19.52 -14.47
CA ALA A 142 17.72 19.65 -15.92
C ALA A 142 16.87 20.85 -16.38
N VAL A 143 15.67 21.03 -15.82
CA VAL A 143 14.81 22.19 -16.13
C VAL A 143 15.51 23.50 -15.75
N GLN A 144 16.15 23.55 -14.58
CA GLN A 144 16.85 24.74 -14.10
C GLN A 144 18.06 25.10 -14.99
N GLU A 145 18.77 24.09 -15.47
CA GLU A 145 19.89 24.25 -16.42
C GLU A 145 19.42 24.73 -17.79
N THR A 146 18.31 24.17 -18.32
CA THR A 146 17.72 24.65 -19.59
C THR A 146 17.25 26.11 -19.51
N CYS A 147 16.61 26.53 -18.41
CA CYS A 147 16.17 27.92 -18.24
C CYS A 147 17.34 28.93 -18.19
N LEU A 148 18.51 28.52 -17.67
CA LEU A 148 19.70 29.37 -17.61
C LEU A 148 20.39 29.52 -18.97
N GLN A 149 20.31 28.48 -19.82
CA GLN A 149 20.87 28.48 -21.17
C GLN A 149 20.05 29.35 -22.14
N ASP A 150 18.72 29.37 -22.00
CA ASP A 150 17.82 30.21 -22.81
C ASP A 150 17.92 31.72 -22.48
N SER A 151 18.56 32.08 -21.37
CA SER A 151 18.76 33.49 -20.97
C SER A 151 19.96 34.15 -21.67
N HIS A 152 20.82 33.38 -22.35
CA HIS A 152 21.97 33.85 -23.10
C HIS A 152 21.72 33.67 -24.61
N GLY A 153 20.71 34.37 -25.12
CA GLY A 153 20.49 34.46 -26.57
C GLY A 153 21.69 35.08 -27.28
N PRO A 154 22.06 34.62 -28.49
CA PRO A 154 23.19 35.16 -29.22
C PRO A 154 22.94 36.64 -29.53
N SER A 155 23.81 37.50 -29.02
CA SER A 155 23.85 38.92 -29.35
C SER A 155 24.00 39.03 -30.87
N ARG A 156 22.93 39.47 -31.55
CA ARG A 156 22.91 39.64 -33.00
C ARG A 156 23.89 40.76 -33.37
N GLY A 157 25.12 40.37 -33.66
CA GLY A 157 26.13 41.22 -34.27
C GLY A 157 25.89 41.37 -35.76
N GLY A 158 25.76 42.62 -36.20
CA GLY A 158 26.18 43.13 -37.50
C GLY A 158 25.31 42.79 -38.71
N ARG A 159 24.71 43.80 -39.34
CA ARG A 159 25.38 44.69 -40.30
C ARG A 159 24.59 45.98 -40.43
#